data_AF-A0A534K5B0-F1
#
_entry.id   AF-A0A534K5B0-F1
#
_cell.length_a   1.000
_cell.length_b   1.000
_cell.length_c   1.000
_cell.angle_alpha   90.00
_cell.angle_beta   90.00
_cell.angle_gamma   90.00
#
_symmetry.space_group_name_H-M   'P 1'
#
loop_
_entity.id
_entity.type
_entity.pdbx_description
1 polymer ?
#
loop_
_entity_poly.entity_id
_entity_poly.type
_entity_poly.pdbx_seq_one_letter_code
_entity_poly.pdbx_strand_id
1 'polypeptide(L)'
;MSPLFRSKAREEAEGALVSADDTLAILESGRADLGPARRMRERAASLLARGAYREAAQAARKAEETARLLDRLHTAASQGIVRLRAERGRMAKLGMSVEDVDALVASAEAWMSKTVERDGDPAFPAYAKSAELALRGLKLASGRIPRYKEASAAVYESVQALRKMVEANRFVDREAFQFFVLKPANDVLVEAKGKLSANEYGEAKDLARWTIAAAKQIEDTYGRVTAAFTRVDEGLRALRSEGGLARDVENLLALCRTALERGKFDEAADVAERAGRRLEDVREAYRSLVLRRRNAEDAIAEAERWGFDAQEPRAVLKDAVQLMEGGRCDDAGPRMDETRRAAQGLRETHKATAARIQAMRTSVAAMRATDRVAAGEAEGLIAKAEALLEEGRYRACDENLQIASLLLVDLEAAGHPAADPGRGFASLLQAARAVQPTCPTCGGPLSNDGTCLTCSTLPEPENVPTVSPIAQAVEGARKVLAEIGREDRALMEAVAASVEACAMCGGPLAGEDVLCGKCQATVRGRG
;
A
#
# COMPACT_ATOMS: atom_id res chain seq x y z
N MET A 1 -86.04 39.82 6.16
CA MET A 1 -85.68 38.41 6.47
C MET A 1 -86.74 37.82 7.37
N SER A 2 -87.28 36.63 7.06
CA SER A 2 -88.32 36.01 7.90
C SER A 2 -87.81 35.59 9.28
N PRO A 3 -88.68 35.55 10.31
CA PRO A 3 -88.30 35.15 11.68
C PRO A 3 -87.59 33.80 11.76
N LEU A 4 -88.04 32.82 10.97
CA LEU A 4 -87.49 31.46 10.89
C LEU A 4 -86.01 31.40 10.45
N PHE A 5 -85.52 32.38 9.69
CA PHE A 5 -84.10 32.46 9.33
C PHE A 5 -83.26 33.16 10.41
N ARG A 6 -83.89 33.96 11.29
CA ARG A 6 -83.21 34.60 12.42
C ARG A 6 -83.03 33.62 13.59
N SER A 7 -83.98 32.74 13.87
CA SER A 7 -83.80 31.68 14.89
C SER A 7 -82.69 30.71 14.48
N LYS A 8 -82.76 30.13 13.28
CA LYS A 8 -81.75 29.15 12.82
C LYS A 8 -80.32 29.72 12.75
N ALA A 9 -80.15 30.97 12.29
CA ALA A 9 -78.83 31.60 12.27
C ALA A 9 -78.30 31.89 13.68
N ARG A 10 -79.18 32.18 14.64
CA ARG A 10 -78.85 32.37 16.05
C ARG A 10 -78.44 31.05 16.70
N GLU A 11 -79.22 29.98 16.51
CA GLU A 11 -78.90 28.61 16.97
C GLU A 11 -77.54 28.13 16.43
N GLU A 12 -77.24 28.40 15.15
CA GLU A 12 -75.93 28.08 14.55
C GLU A 12 -74.78 28.86 15.20
N ALA A 13 -75.00 30.12 15.58
CA ALA A 13 -74.00 30.96 16.24
C ALA A 13 -73.79 30.58 17.72
N GLU A 14 -74.87 30.28 18.44
CA GLU A 14 -74.83 29.79 19.82
C GLU A 14 -74.14 28.42 19.89
N GLY A 15 -74.49 27.47 19.01
CA GLY A 15 -73.83 26.17 18.92
C GLY A 15 -72.34 26.25 18.53
N ALA A 16 -71.97 27.17 17.63
CA ALA A 16 -70.56 27.39 17.29
C ALA A 16 -69.75 27.99 18.45
N LEU A 17 -70.36 28.83 19.29
CA LEU A 17 -69.72 29.35 20.51
C LEU A 17 -69.52 28.26 21.55
N VAL A 18 -70.51 27.38 21.77
CA VAL A 18 -70.37 26.23 22.68
C VAL A 18 -69.23 25.31 22.22
N SER A 19 -69.17 24.96 20.93
CA SER A 19 -68.08 24.15 20.35
C SER A 19 -66.68 24.77 20.52
N ALA A 20 -66.60 26.10 20.40
CA ALA A 20 -65.36 26.84 20.65
C ALA A 20 -64.98 26.86 22.14
N ASP A 21 -65.97 27.02 23.03
CA ASP A 21 -65.78 27.03 24.48
C ASP A 21 -65.35 25.65 25.00
N ASP A 22 -66.01 24.58 24.56
CA ASP A 22 -65.62 23.19 24.86
C ASP A 22 -64.19 22.89 24.39
N THR A 23 -63.85 23.33 23.17
CA THR A 23 -62.50 23.14 22.61
C THR A 23 -61.44 23.94 23.40
N LEU A 24 -61.76 25.17 23.83
CA LEU A 24 -60.86 25.95 24.70
C LEU A 24 -60.70 25.28 26.06
N ALA A 25 -61.78 24.85 26.71
CA ALA A 25 -61.75 24.20 28.02
C ALA A 25 -60.93 22.90 28.03
N ILE A 26 -61.01 22.09 26.96
CA ILE A 26 -60.17 20.89 26.78
C ILE A 26 -58.68 21.28 26.71
N LEU A 27 -58.35 22.28 25.89
CA LEU A 27 -56.98 22.69 25.61
C LEU A 27 -56.35 23.57 26.71
N GLU A 28 -57.16 24.13 27.61
CA GLU A 28 -56.70 24.94 28.76
C GLU A 28 -55.86 24.16 29.77
N SER A 29 -55.96 22.82 29.77
CA SER A 29 -55.06 21.93 30.51
C SER A 29 -53.63 21.87 29.94
N GLY A 30 -53.43 22.36 28.71
CA GLY A 30 -52.16 22.39 27.99
C GLY A 30 -51.25 23.56 28.38
N ARG A 31 -50.09 23.65 27.72
CA ARG A 31 -49.12 24.75 27.89
C ARG A 31 -49.10 25.76 26.74
N ALA A 32 -49.96 25.59 25.74
CA ALA A 32 -50.08 26.52 24.63
C ALA A 32 -50.80 27.80 25.06
N ASP A 33 -50.30 28.96 24.63
CA ASP A 33 -51.02 30.22 24.80
C ASP A 33 -52.22 30.27 23.82
N LEU A 34 -53.42 30.13 24.38
CA LEU A 34 -54.69 30.20 23.66
C LEU A 34 -55.25 31.63 23.57
N GLY A 35 -54.50 32.65 24.01
CA GLY A 35 -54.88 34.06 24.03
C GLY A 35 -55.52 34.57 22.72
N PRO A 36 -54.95 34.32 21.52
CA PRO A 36 -55.56 34.74 20.26
C PRO A 36 -56.93 34.09 20.01
N ALA A 37 -57.08 32.80 20.35
CA ALA A 37 -58.32 32.08 20.20
C ALA A 37 -59.39 32.60 21.18
N ARG A 38 -59.03 32.85 22.45
CA ARG A 38 -59.91 33.52 23.43
C ARG A 38 -60.38 34.89 22.93
N ARG A 39 -59.47 35.73 22.40
CA ARG A 39 -59.82 37.03 21.79
C ARG A 39 -60.71 36.92 20.54
N MET A 40 -60.61 35.83 19.77
CA MET A 40 -61.54 35.57 18.66
C MET A 40 -62.93 35.12 19.16
N ARG A 41 -62.98 34.30 20.22
CA ARG A 41 -64.22 33.88 20.89
C ARG A 41 -64.95 35.06 21.53
N GLU A 42 -64.24 35.96 22.22
CA GLU A 42 -64.81 37.19 22.78
C GLU A 42 -65.42 38.10 21.70
N ARG A 43 -64.72 38.25 20.57
CA ARG A 43 -65.26 38.95 19.39
C ARG A 43 -66.53 38.27 18.88
N ALA A 44 -66.56 36.95 18.76
CA ALA A 44 -67.74 36.19 18.36
C ALA A 44 -68.93 36.38 19.31
N ALA A 45 -68.72 36.35 20.63
CA ALA A 45 -69.75 36.63 21.62
C ALA A 45 -70.29 38.06 21.51
N SER A 46 -69.42 39.05 21.27
CA SER A 46 -69.82 40.45 21.06
C SER A 46 -70.67 40.64 19.78
N LEU A 47 -70.40 39.87 18.73
CA LEU A 47 -71.17 39.88 17.47
C LEU A 47 -72.54 39.20 17.66
N LEU A 48 -72.60 38.11 18.43
CA LEU A 48 -73.87 37.46 18.80
C LEU A 48 -74.79 38.43 19.56
N ALA A 49 -74.26 39.12 20.57
CA ALA A 49 -74.99 40.12 21.35
C ALA A 49 -75.52 41.29 20.49
N ARG A 50 -74.86 41.61 19.38
CA ARG A 50 -75.27 42.63 18.40
C ARG A 50 -76.21 42.11 17.31
N GLY A 51 -76.58 40.82 17.33
CA GLY A 51 -77.45 40.19 16.32
C GLY A 51 -76.76 39.89 14.98
N ALA A 52 -75.43 39.98 14.90
CA ALA A 52 -74.64 39.69 13.70
C ALA A 52 -74.36 38.17 13.57
N TYR A 53 -75.43 37.36 13.58
CA TYR A 53 -75.36 35.91 13.82
C TYR A 53 -74.39 35.15 12.90
N ARG A 54 -74.36 35.46 11.59
CA ARG A 54 -73.45 34.80 10.64
C ARG A 54 -71.98 35.10 10.92
N GLU A 55 -71.67 36.35 11.27
CA GLU A 55 -70.31 36.77 11.59
C GLU A 55 -69.86 36.21 12.93
N ALA A 56 -70.77 36.14 13.92
CA ALA A 56 -70.55 35.46 15.19
C ALA A 56 -70.21 33.97 15.00
N ALA A 57 -71.00 33.23 14.21
CA ALA A 57 -70.74 31.83 13.91
C ALA A 57 -69.40 31.61 13.20
N GLN A 58 -69.04 32.48 12.25
CA GLN A 58 -67.73 32.43 11.58
C GLN A 58 -66.56 32.75 12.52
N ALA A 59 -66.70 33.75 13.38
CA ALA A 59 -65.68 34.11 14.35
C ALA A 59 -65.48 33.02 15.42
N ALA A 60 -66.55 32.36 15.86
CA ALA A 60 -66.48 31.23 16.79
C ALA A 60 -65.78 30.01 16.17
N ARG A 61 -66.12 29.62 14.93
CA ARG A 61 -65.41 28.55 14.20
C ARG A 61 -63.93 28.87 14.00
N LYS A 62 -63.60 30.13 13.66
CA LYS A 62 -62.19 30.58 13.56
C LYS A 62 -61.46 30.52 14.92
N ALA A 63 -62.13 30.81 16.02
CA ALA A 63 -61.54 30.67 17.36
C ALA A 63 -61.21 29.20 17.67
N GLU A 64 -62.14 28.28 17.40
CA GLU A 64 -61.96 26.83 17.54
C GLU A 64 -60.80 26.30 16.69
N GLU A 65 -60.76 26.64 15.40
CA GLU A 65 -59.69 26.28 14.47
C GLU A 65 -58.33 26.84 14.92
N THR A 66 -58.32 28.08 15.43
CA THR A 66 -57.11 28.75 15.93
C THR A 66 -56.59 28.09 17.22
N ALA A 67 -57.47 27.72 18.16
CA ALA A 67 -57.09 26.99 19.37
C ALA A 67 -56.42 25.64 19.02
N ARG A 68 -57.06 24.85 18.15
CA ARG A 68 -56.50 23.58 17.67
C ARG A 68 -55.23 23.74 16.84
N LEU A 69 -55.02 24.88 16.18
CA LEU A 69 -53.78 25.17 15.48
C LEU A 69 -52.65 25.53 16.46
N LEU A 70 -52.92 26.40 17.44
CA LEU A 70 -51.95 26.83 18.45
C LEU A 70 -51.45 25.65 19.28
N ASP A 71 -52.34 24.78 19.75
CA ASP A 71 -51.96 23.57 20.49
C ASP A 71 -51.06 22.63 19.65
N ARG A 72 -51.46 22.33 18.40
CA ARG A 72 -50.65 21.49 17.50
C ARG A 72 -49.28 22.10 17.21
N LEU A 73 -49.20 23.41 17.00
CA LEU A 73 -47.91 24.09 16.75
C LEU A 73 -47.04 24.12 18.01
N HIS A 74 -47.61 24.39 19.19
CA HIS A 74 -46.90 24.33 20.46
C HIS A 74 -46.36 22.92 20.73
N THR A 75 -47.19 21.89 20.51
CA THR A 75 -46.80 20.49 20.68
C THR A 75 -45.71 20.08 19.70
N ALA A 76 -45.83 20.43 18.41
CA ALA A 76 -44.79 20.16 17.42
C ALA A 76 -43.47 20.88 17.73
N ALA A 77 -43.52 22.14 18.17
CA ALA A 77 -42.33 22.91 18.54
C ALA A 77 -41.65 22.35 19.79
N SER A 78 -42.40 22.10 20.87
CA SER A 78 -41.86 21.58 22.13
C SER A 78 -41.28 20.16 21.98
N GLN A 79 -41.98 19.25 21.27
CA GLN A 79 -41.44 17.92 20.95
C GLN A 79 -40.22 18.00 20.02
N GLY A 80 -40.24 18.89 19.03
CA GLY A 80 -39.11 19.15 18.14
C GLY A 80 -37.86 19.61 18.90
N ILE A 81 -38.00 20.56 19.84
CA ILE A 81 -36.90 21.02 20.69
C ILE A 81 -36.35 19.87 21.56
N VAL A 82 -37.22 19.08 22.19
CA VAL A 82 -36.81 17.94 23.03
C VAL A 82 -36.02 16.91 22.20
N ARG A 83 -36.48 16.59 20.99
CA ARG A 83 -35.76 15.69 20.07
C ARG A 83 -34.44 16.28 19.60
N LEU A 84 -34.41 17.57 19.27
CA LEU A 84 -33.19 18.23 18.83
C LEU A 84 -32.12 18.26 19.93
N ARG A 85 -32.52 18.52 21.19
CA ARG A 85 -31.63 18.38 22.36
C ARG A 85 -31.11 16.95 22.53
N ALA A 86 -31.94 15.94 22.25
CA ALA A 86 -31.52 14.53 22.29
C ALA A 86 -30.50 14.19 21.19
N GLU A 87 -30.74 14.61 19.92
CA GLU A 87 -29.78 14.44 18.82
C GLU A 87 -28.47 15.20 19.07
N ARG A 88 -28.55 16.45 19.56
CA ARG A 88 -27.40 17.22 20.03
C ARG A 88 -26.59 16.42 21.05
N GLY A 89 -27.27 15.80 22.02
CA GLY A 89 -26.66 14.90 23.00
C GLY A 89 -25.92 13.71 22.37
N ARG A 90 -26.50 13.09 21.33
CA ARG A 90 -25.83 12.01 20.57
C ARG A 90 -24.62 12.52 19.80
N MET A 91 -24.74 13.65 19.09
CA MET A 91 -23.65 14.28 18.35
C MET A 91 -22.46 14.61 19.28
N ALA A 92 -22.73 15.20 20.44
CA ALA A 92 -21.71 15.49 21.45
C ALA A 92 -21.05 14.21 22.01
N LYS A 93 -21.82 13.13 22.26
CA LYS A 93 -21.27 11.81 22.66
C LYS A 93 -20.38 11.18 21.58
N LEU A 94 -20.61 11.52 20.31
CA LEU A 94 -19.76 11.11 19.18
C LEU A 94 -18.54 12.04 18.97
N GLY A 95 -18.40 13.12 19.75
CA GLY A 95 -17.30 14.09 19.57
C GLY A 95 -17.45 14.99 18.34
N MET A 96 -18.65 15.09 17.77
CA MET A 96 -18.96 16.03 16.70
C MET A 96 -19.11 17.45 17.28
N SER A 97 -18.70 18.49 16.55
CA SER A 97 -19.03 19.86 16.95
C SER A 97 -20.55 20.09 16.86
N VAL A 98 -21.11 20.70 17.90
CA VAL A 98 -22.56 20.90 18.11
C VAL A 98 -22.98 22.38 18.12
N GLU A 99 -22.07 23.32 17.87
CA GLU A 99 -22.31 24.76 17.99
C GLU A 99 -23.49 25.25 17.13
N ASP A 100 -23.57 24.83 15.87
CA ASP A 100 -24.71 25.13 14.98
C ASP A 100 -26.05 24.63 15.55
N VAL A 101 -26.02 23.47 16.21
CA VAL A 101 -27.20 22.82 16.78
C VAL A 101 -27.61 23.51 18.07
N ASP A 102 -26.67 23.89 18.91
CA ASP A 102 -26.92 24.68 20.12
C ASP A 102 -27.52 26.05 19.78
N ALA A 103 -27.03 26.71 18.73
CA ALA A 103 -27.61 27.95 18.22
C ALA A 103 -29.07 27.77 17.75
N LEU A 104 -29.38 26.64 17.08
CA LEU A 104 -30.74 26.31 16.65
C LEU A 104 -31.67 25.95 17.82
N VAL A 105 -31.18 25.19 18.81
CA VAL A 105 -31.90 24.86 20.05
C VAL A 105 -32.24 26.15 20.81
N ALA A 106 -31.25 26.98 21.12
CA ALA A 106 -31.45 28.25 21.83
C ALA A 106 -32.40 29.20 21.05
N SER A 107 -32.27 29.25 19.73
CA SER A 107 -33.18 30.04 18.89
C SER A 107 -34.61 29.51 18.93
N ALA A 108 -34.83 28.20 18.78
CA ALA A 108 -36.15 27.59 18.81
C ALA A 108 -36.83 27.82 20.18
N GLU A 109 -36.09 27.70 21.28
CA GLU A 109 -36.56 27.99 22.64
C GLU A 109 -36.94 29.48 22.80
N ALA A 110 -36.08 30.40 22.35
CA ALA A 110 -36.36 31.83 22.38
C ALA A 110 -37.56 32.25 21.51
N TRP A 111 -37.94 31.45 20.50
CA TRP A 111 -39.15 31.65 19.69
C TRP A 111 -40.42 31.04 20.32
N MET A 112 -40.34 30.21 21.37
CA MET A 112 -41.51 29.71 22.09
C MET A 112 -42.23 30.79 22.90
N SER A 113 -41.53 31.83 23.35
CA SER A 113 -42.09 32.93 24.15
C SER A 113 -42.35 34.21 23.34
N LYS A 114 -42.05 34.22 22.03
CA LYS A 114 -42.26 35.37 21.15
C LYS A 114 -43.64 35.36 20.52
N THR A 115 -44.15 36.54 20.24
CA THR A 115 -45.33 36.74 19.39
C THR A 115 -44.94 37.31 18.04
N VAL A 116 -45.83 37.13 17.07
CA VAL A 116 -45.79 37.72 15.73
C VAL A 116 -47.17 38.27 15.41
N GLU A 117 -47.26 39.26 14.52
CA GLU A 117 -48.55 39.69 14.01
C GLU A 117 -49.10 38.67 13.00
N ARG A 118 -50.31 38.18 13.24
CA ARG A 118 -50.99 37.23 12.37
C ARG A 118 -52.51 37.35 12.49
N ASP A 119 -53.21 37.27 11.35
CA ASP A 119 -54.68 37.25 11.29
C ASP A 119 -55.35 38.43 12.05
N GLY A 120 -54.68 39.59 12.09
CA GLY A 120 -55.10 40.80 12.80
C GLY A 120 -54.88 40.77 14.31
N ASP A 121 -54.06 39.84 14.82
CA ASP A 121 -53.67 39.74 16.22
C ASP A 121 -52.15 39.96 16.37
N PRO A 122 -51.68 41.05 17.02
CA PRO A 122 -50.25 41.33 17.20
C PRO A 122 -49.58 40.45 18.27
N ALA A 123 -50.37 39.71 19.05
CA ALA A 123 -49.93 38.84 20.13
C ALA A 123 -50.20 37.35 19.80
N PHE A 124 -49.97 36.95 18.54
CA PHE A 124 -50.08 35.56 18.11
C PHE A 124 -48.77 34.80 18.40
N PRO A 125 -48.79 33.67 19.16
CA PRO A 125 -47.58 32.92 19.49
C PRO A 125 -46.80 32.40 18.28
N ALA A 126 -45.48 32.59 18.29
CA ALA A 126 -44.60 32.27 17.17
C ALA A 126 -44.17 30.79 17.10
N TYR A 127 -44.98 29.86 17.62
CA TYR A 127 -44.69 28.42 17.70
C TYR A 127 -44.31 27.80 16.35
N ALA A 128 -44.91 28.26 15.24
CA ALA A 128 -44.53 27.81 13.90
C ALA A 128 -43.05 28.08 13.57
N LYS A 129 -42.48 29.22 14.02
CA LYS A 129 -41.08 29.55 13.78
C LYS A 129 -40.14 28.73 14.66
N SER A 130 -40.56 28.45 15.90
CA SER A 130 -39.84 27.54 16.79
C SER A 130 -39.79 26.11 16.21
N ALA A 131 -40.92 25.57 15.73
CA ALA A 131 -40.98 24.26 15.07
C ALA A 131 -40.12 24.18 13.80
N GLU A 132 -40.09 25.24 12.98
CA GLU A 132 -39.23 25.33 11.78
C GLU A 132 -37.73 25.24 12.15
N LEU A 133 -37.30 25.97 13.18
CA LEU A 133 -35.92 25.96 13.66
C LEU A 133 -35.52 24.60 14.26
N ALA A 134 -36.43 23.99 15.01
CA ALA A 134 -36.23 22.64 15.55
C ALA A 134 -36.08 21.60 14.42
N LEU A 135 -36.95 21.61 13.40
CA LEU A 135 -36.83 20.73 12.23
C LEU A 135 -35.54 20.99 11.46
N ARG A 136 -35.13 22.25 11.27
CA ARG A 136 -33.86 22.57 10.60
C ARG A 136 -32.67 21.94 11.31
N GLY A 137 -32.68 21.94 12.65
CA GLY A 137 -31.67 21.26 13.46
C GLY A 137 -31.73 19.73 13.31
N LEU A 138 -32.93 19.13 13.31
CA LEU A 138 -33.10 17.68 13.15
C LEU A 138 -32.60 17.19 11.79
N LYS A 139 -32.90 17.92 10.70
CA LYS A 139 -32.38 17.66 9.35
C LYS A 139 -30.87 17.79 9.25
N LEU A 140 -30.27 18.76 9.96
CA LEU A 140 -28.83 18.91 10.03
C LEU A 140 -28.21 17.71 10.75
N ALA A 141 -28.78 17.28 11.88
CA ALA A 141 -28.31 16.10 12.62
C ALA A 141 -28.44 14.80 11.79
N SER A 142 -29.59 14.56 11.16
CA SER A 142 -29.85 13.36 10.34
C SER A 142 -28.95 13.28 9.11
N GLY A 143 -28.56 14.42 8.52
CA GLY A 143 -27.56 14.47 7.46
C GLY A 143 -26.11 14.33 7.93
N ARG A 144 -25.76 14.84 9.12
CA ARG A 144 -24.38 14.79 9.66
C ARG A 144 -24.01 13.43 10.24
N ILE A 145 -24.90 12.78 11.00
CA ILE A 145 -24.57 11.54 11.73
C ILE A 145 -24.09 10.39 10.82
N PRO A 146 -24.72 10.07 9.67
CA PRO A 146 -24.23 9.03 8.77
C PRO A 146 -22.85 9.36 8.17
N ARG A 147 -22.66 10.62 7.76
CA ARG A 147 -21.39 11.09 7.19
C ARG A 147 -20.24 11.05 8.20
N TYR A 148 -20.52 11.43 9.45
CA TYR A 148 -19.59 11.26 10.56
C TYR A 148 -19.22 9.78 10.74
N LYS A 149 -20.20 8.86 10.77
CA LYS A 149 -19.93 7.42 10.90
C LYS A 149 -18.98 6.92 9.81
N GLU A 150 -19.27 7.22 8.54
CA GLU A 150 -18.39 6.86 7.41
C GLU A 150 -16.97 7.43 7.52
N ALA A 151 -16.83 8.72 7.87
CA ALA A 151 -15.52 9.35 8.02
C ALA A 151 -14.76 8.80 9.23
N SER A 152 -15.44 8.57 10.36
CA SER A 152 -14.85 8.01 11.57
C SER A 152 -14.37 6.56 11.36
N ALA A 153 -15.07 5.76 10.56
CA ALA A 153 -14.65 4.41 10.17
C ALA A 153 -13.37 4.46 9.33
N ALA A 154 -13.30 5.33 8.31
CA ALA A 154 -12.09 5.51 7.50
C ALA A 154 -10.90 6.00 8.35
N VAL A 155 -11.11 6.98 9.24
CA VAL A 155 -10.08 7.44 10.18
C VAL A 155 -9.64 6.30 11.10
N TYR A 156 -10.55 5.49 11.63
CA TYR A 156 -10.20 4.33 12.45
C TYR A 156 -9.40 3.27 11.67
N GLU A 157 -9.81 2.94 10.44
CA GLU A 157 -9.07 2.03 9.56
C GLU A 157 -7.65 2.52 9.29
N SER A 158 -7.47 3.83 9.04
CA SER A 158 -6.14 4.42 8.84
C SER A 158 -5.25 4.37 10.09
N VAL A 159 -5.81 4.55 11.30
CA VAL A 159 -5.10 4.31 12.58
C VAL A 159 -4.64 2.84 12.66
N GLN A 160 -5.52 1.89 12.32
CA GLN A 160 -5.19 0.46 12.37
C GLN A 160 -4.16 0.06 11.32
N ALA A 161 -4.17 0.67 10.14
CA ALA A 161 -3.16 0.46 9.10
C ALA A 161 -1.77 0.86 9.61
N LEU A 162 -1.59 2.11 10.07
CA LEU A 162 -0.30 2.57 10.60
C LEU A 162 0.15 1.78 11.84
N ARG A 163 -0.79 1.38 12.71
CA ARG A 163 -0.48 0.52 13.86
C ARG A 163 0.06 -0.85 13.43
N LYS A 164 -0.58 -1.53 12.48
CA LYS A 164 -0.12 -2.81 11.95
C LYS A 164 1.28 -2.70 11.34
N MET A 165 1.59 -1.60 10.65
CA MET A 165 2.94 -1.37 10.13
C MET A 165 4.00 -1.29 11.24
N VAL A 166 3.71 -0.61 12.35
CA VAL A 166 4.61 -0.55 13.52
C VAL A 166 4.78 -1.94 14.15
N GLU A 167 3.71 -2.73 14.23
CA GLU A 167 3.74 -4.10 14.78
C GLU A 167 4.43 -5.12 13.84
N ALA A 168 4.41 -4.88 12.53
CA ALA A 168 5.10 -5.71 11.52
C ALA A 168 6.57 -5.30 11.28
N ASN A 169 6.98 -4.12 11.74
CA ASN A 169 8.36 -3.66 11.65
C ASN A 169 9.30 -4.53 12.54
N ARG A 170 10.43 -4.95 11.96
CA ARG A 170 11.44 -5.82 12.59
C ARG A 170 12.88 -5.34 12.41
N PHE A 171 13.14 -4.48 11.43
CA PHE A 171 14.49 -4.07 11.02
C PHE A 171 14.83 -2.63 11.41
N VAL A 172 13.82 -1.80 11.67
CA VAL A 172 13.99 -0.40 12.07
C VAL A 172 13.66 -0.31 13.55
N ASP A 173 14.36 0.55 14.31
CA ASP A 173 13.89 0.91 15.65
C ASP A 173 12.45 1.47 15.59
N ARG A 174 11.64 1.23 16.63
CA ARG A 174 10.23 1.59 16.65
C ARG A 174 10.02 3.11 16.57
N GLU A 175 10.83 3.88 17.28
CA GLU A 175 10.72 5.33 17.36
C GLU A 175 11.25 5.96 16.07
N ALA A 176 12.38 5.45 15.57
CA ALA A 176 12.93 5.82 14.27
C ALA A 176 11.94 5.54 13.11
N PHE A 177 11.26 4.38 13.11
CA PHE A 177 10.27 4.04 12.09
C PHE A 177 9.05 4.99 12.14
N GLN A 178 8.56 5.30 13.34
CA GLN A 178 7.46 6.26 13.49
C GLN A 178 7.83 7.67 13.03
N PHE A 179 9.07 8.12 13.28
CA PHE A 179 9.53 9.48 12.99
C PHE A 179 10.04 9.70 11.56
N PHE A 180 10.80 8.75 10.98
CA PHE A 180 11.38 8.91 9.65
C PHE A 180 10.52 8.33 8.52
N VAL A 181 9.76 7.26 8.80
CA VAL A 181 9.00 6.54 7.77
C VAL A 181 7.51 6.90 7.83
N LEU A 182 6.88 6.74 8.99
CA LEU A 182 5.43 6.92 9.11
C LEU A 182 5.01 8.37 9.34
N LYS A 183 5.94 9.30 9.60
CA LYS A 183 5.61 10.69 9.95
C LYS A 183 4.70 11.38 8.93
N PRO A 184 4.95 11.37 7.60
CA PRO A 184 4.03 12.01 6.65
C PRO A 184 2.60 11.45 6.71
N ALA A 185 2.45 10.14 6.92
CA ALA A 185 1.15 9.50 7.09
C ALA A 185 0.50 9.80 8.45
N ASN A 186 1.30 9.93 9.52
CA ASN A 186 0.82 10.35 10.84
C ASN A 186 0.37 11.82 10.84
N ASP A 187 1.10 12.71 10.17
CA ASP A 187 0.77 14.13 10.08
C ASP A 187 -0.57 14.33 9.35
N VAL A 188 -0.78 13.65 8.21
CA VAL A 188 -2.07 13.63 7.50
C VAL A 188 -3.19 12.95 8.31
N LEU A 189 -2.88 11.93 9.11
CA LEU A 189 -3.85 11.32 10.03
C LEU A 189 -4.27 12.26 11.16
N VAL A 190 -3.35 13.09 11.68
CA VAL A 190 -3.67 14.13 12.66
C VAL A 190 -4.57 15.19 12.03
N GLU A 191 -4.30 15.61 10.79
CA GLU A 191 -5.18 16.50 10.03
C GLU A 191 -6.58 15.89 9.83
N ALA A 192 -6.65 14.62 9.39
CA ALA A 192 -7.92 13.91 9.19
C ALA A 192 -8.78 13.86 10.48
N LYS A 193 -8.15 13.69 11.65
CA LYS A 193 -8.82 13.75 12.96
C LYS A 193 -9.32 15.16 13.29
N GLY A 194 -8.52 16.20 12.99
CA GLY A 194 -8.92 17.60 13.12
C GLY A 194 -10.16 17.91 12.26
N LYS A 195 -10.12 17.54 10.98
CA LYS A 195 -11.23 17.67 10.02
C LYS A 195 -12.48 16.92 10.48
N LEU A 196 -12.33 15.71 11.04
CA LEU A 196 -13.46 14.93 11.60
C LEU A 196 -14.16 15.68 12.75
N SER A 197 -13.39 16.28 13.67
CA SER A 197 -13.94 17.05 14.80
C SER A 197 -14.56 18.39 14.38
N ALA A 198 -14.01 19.03 13.32
CA ALA A 198 -14.54 20.25 12.71
C ALA A 198 -15.82 20.04 11.87
N ASN A 199 -16.37 18.82 11.82
CA ASN A 199 -17.49 18.41 10.97
C ASN A 199 -17.20 18.38 9.44
N GLU A 200 -15.93 18.44 9.04
CA GLU A 200 -15.48 18.42 7.63
C GLU A 200 -15.30 16.96 7.13
N TYR A 201 -16.40 16.19 7.19
CA TYR A 201 -16.37 14.72 7.02
C TYR A 201 -15.85 14.23 5.66
N GLY A 202 -16.02 15.01 4.59
CA GLY A 202 -15.52 14.66 3.26
C GLY A 202 -14.00 14.64 3.25
N GLU A 203 -13.39 15.77 3.61
CA GLU A 203 -11.94 15.92 3.70
C GLU A 203 -11.33 14.95 4.72
N ALA A 204 -11.95 14.77 5.89
CA ALA A 204 -11.51 13.77 6.86
C ALA A 204 -11.45 12.34 6.29
N LYS A 205 -12.45 11.95 5.48
CA LYS A 205 -12.54 10.63 4.84
C LYS A 205 -11.49 10.46 3.73
N ASP A 206 -11.23 11.51 2.96
CA ASP A 206 -10.27 11.45 1.86
C ASP A 206 -8.82 11.51 2.35
N LEU A 207 -8.50 12.30 3.38
CA LEU A 207 -7.20 12.27 4.07
C LEU A 207 -6.93 10.91 4.75
N ALA A 208 -7.96 10.30 5.37
CA ALA A 208 -7.85 8.96 5.94
C ALA A 208 -7.61 7.88 4.86
N ARG A 209 -8.28 7.97 3.71
CA ARG A 209 -8.04 7.09 2.54
C ARG A 209 -6.64 7.26 1.98
N TRP A 210 -6.16 8.49 1.85
CA TRP A 210 -4.78 8.78 1.46
C TRP A 210 -3.79 8.13 2.44
N THR A 211 -4.04 8.25 3.75
CA THR A 211 -3.22 7.63 4.80
C THR A 211 -3.17 6.10 4.65
N ILE A 212 -4.29 5.45 4.35
CA ILE A 212 -4.34 3.99 4.09
C ILE A 212 -3.54 3.62 2.84
N ALA A 213 -3.65 4.40 1.76
CA ALA A 213 -2.90 4.17 0.53
C ALA A 213 -1.38 4.36 0.73
N ALA A 214 -0.97 5.42 1.44
CA ALA A 214 0.42 5.67 1.79
C ALA A 214 0.99 4.56 2.69
N ALA A 215 0.24 4.13 3.71
CA ALA A 215 0.61 2.99 4.56
C ALA A 215 0.86 1.73 3.73
N LYS A 216 -0.06 1.39 2.81
CA LYS A 216 0.08 0.23 1.92
C LYS A 216 1.29 0.36 0.99
N GLN A 217 1.55 1.53 0.41
CA GLN A 217 2.72 1.75 -0.46
C GLN A 217 4.05 1.56 0.29
N ILE A 218 4.11 2.00 1.56
CA ILE A 218 5.27 1.77 2.42
C ILE A 218 5.38 0.27 2.77
N GLU A 219 4.27 -0.41 3.07
CA GLU A 219 4.22 -1.85 3.36
C GLU A 219 4.72 -2.69 2.17
N ASP A 220 4.21 -2.41 0.96
CA ASP A 220 4.62 -3.07 -0.29
C ASP A 220 6.12 -2.82 -0.61
N THR A 221 6.68 -1.69 -0.19
CA THR A 221 8.10 -1.35 -0.43
C THR A 221 9.00 -2.00 0.62
N TYR A 222 8.70 -1.81 1.91
CA TYR A 222 9.39 -2.45 3.03
C TYR A 222 9.36 -3.98 2.91
N GLY A 223 8.21 -4.57 2.55
CA GLY A 223 8.04 -6.01 2.35
C GLY A 223 8.93 -6.56 1.22
N ARG A 224 9.00 -5.87 0.08
CA ARG A 224 9.89 -6.26 -1.04
C ARG A 224 11.37 -6.25 -0.64
N VAL A 225 11.84 -5.20 0.03
CA VAL A 225 13.25 -5.06 0.43
C VAL A 225 13.63 -6.08 1.50
N THR A 226 12.80 -6.27 2.51
CA THR A 226 13.07 -7.26 3.58
C THR A 226 13.01 -8.70 3.07
N ALA A 227 12.15 -9.01 2.10
CA ALA A 227 12.13 -10.31 1.42
C ALA A 227 13.35 -10.50 0.48
N ALA A 228 13.86 -9.43 -0.16
CA ALA A 228 15.12 -9.50 -0.90
C ALA A 228 16.31 -9.76 0.02
N PHE A 229 16.45 -8.96 1.10
CA PHE A 229 17.48 -9.13 2.12
C PHE A 229 17.51 -10.56 2.70
N THR A 230 16.34 -11.08 3.09
CA THR A 230 16.23 -12.42 3.70
C THR A 230 16.65 -13.51 2.72
N ARG A 231 16.22 -13.46 1.45
CA ARG A 231 16.64 -14.45 0.42
C ARG A 231 18.15 -14.44 0.18
N VAL A 232 18.79 -13.27 0.20
CA VAL A 232 20.24 -13.17 0.02
C VAL A 232 21.00 -13.68 1.25
N ASP A 233 20.55 -13.38 2.46
CA ASP A 233 21.15 -13.93 3.69
C ASP A 233 20.97 -15.46 3.79
N GLU A 234 19.81 -16.00 3.43
CA GLU A 234 19.57 -17.45 3.34
C GLU A 234 20.44 -18.12 2.27
N GLY A 235 20.52 -17.55 1.06
CA GLY A 235 21.35 -18.07 -0.01
C GLY A 235 22.84 -18.03 0.31
N LEU A 236 23.28 -17.02 1.07
CA LEU A 236 24.63 -16.90 1.60
C LEU A 236 24.93 -17.94 2.69
N ARG A 237 24.00 -18.18 3.62
CA ARG A 237 24.12 -19.27 4.61
C ARG A 237 24.23 -20.63 3.92
N ALA A 238 23.45 -20.86 2.87
CA ALA A 238 23.53 -22.08 2.06
C ALA A 238 24.90 -22.21 1.38
N LEU A 239 25.41 -21.15 0.72
CA LEU A 239 26.75 -21.14 0.14
C LEU A 239 27.85 -21.45 1.19
N ARG A 240 27.77 -20.87 2.40
CA ARG A 240 28.70 -21.21 3.49
C ARG A 240 28.61 -22.68 3.91
N SER A 241 27.41 -23.26 3.95
CA SER A 241 27.23 -24.69 4.26
C SER A 241 27.78 -25.62 3.17
N GLU A 242 27.87 -25.15 1.94
CA GLU A 242 28.52 -25.82 0.80
C GLU A 242 30.06 -25.63 0.81
N GLY A 243 30.61 -24.81 1.71
CA GLY A 243 32.04 -24.48 1.83
C GLY A 243 32.51 -23.22 1.10
N GLY A 244 31.60 -22.50 0.42
CA GLY A 244 31.93 -21.27 -0.31
C GLY A 244 31.94 -20.02 0.56
N LEU A 245 32.80 -19.04 0.22
CA LEU A 245 32.86 -17.72 0.87
C LEU A 245 32.49 -16.59 -0.11
N ALA A 246 31.77 -15.59 0.39
CA ALA A 246 31.34 -14.43 -0.39
C ALA A 246 31.39 -13.13 0.44
N ARG A 247 32.61 -12.70 0.83
CA ARG A 247 32.83 -11.53 1.69
C ARG A 247 32.22 -10.23 1.13
N ASP A 248 32.21 -10.06 -0.19
CA ASP A 248 31.57 -8.91 -0.83
C ASP A 248 30.06 -8.86 -0.55
N VAL A 249 29.40 -10.03 -0.59
CA VAL A 249 27.97 -10.18 -0.31
C VAL A 249 27.69 -9.93 1.16
N GLU A 250 28.57 -10.39 2.07
CA GLU A 250 28.49 -10.10 3.50
C GLU A 250 28.55 -8.59 3.79
N ASN A 251 29.49 -7.89 3.14
CA ASN A 251 29.62 -6.43 3.26
C ASN A 251 28.39 -5.70 2.68
N LEU A 252 27.85 -6.14 1.54
CA LEU A 252 26.62 -5.58 0.97
C LEU A 252 25.41 -5.84 1.87
N LEU A 253 25.26 -7.02 2.47
CA LEU A 253 24.20 -7.28 3.45
C LEU A 253 24.34 -6.40 4.71
N ALA A 254 25.55 -6.19 5.21
CA ALA A 254 25.77 -5.26 6.32
C ALA A 254 25.33 -3.83 5.97
N LEU A 255 25.71 -3.32 4.79
CA LEU A 255 25.27 -2.02 4.28
C LEU A 255 23.74 -1.96 4.11
N CYS A 256 23.11 -3.02 3.57
CA CYS A 256 21.67 -3.11 3.42
C CYS A 256 20.95 -3.06 4.77
N ARG A 257 21.49 -3.73 5.79
CA ARG A 257 20.92 -3.69 7.14
C ARG A 257 20.98 -2.28 7.73
N THR A 258 22.12 -1.59 7.61
CA THR A 258 22.25 -0.20 8.07
C THR A 258 21.36 0.79 7.29
N ALA A 259 21.09 0.53 6.01
CA ALA A 259 20.12 1.31 5.24
C ALA A 259 18.67 1.06 5.71
N LEU A 260 18.30 -0.21 5.96
CA LEU A 260 17.01 -0.59 6.56
C LEU A 260 16.81 0.06 7.93
N GLU A 261 17.78 -0.06 8.85
CA GLU A 261 17.76 0.53 10.20
C GLU A 261 17.54 2.05 10.20
N ARG A 262 17.89 2.73 9.10
CA ARG A 262 17.70 4.18 8.90
C ARG A 262 16.43 4.54 8.12
N GLY A 263 15.56 3.57 7.83
CA GLY A 263 14.33 3.76 7.05
C GLY A 263 14.54 4.06 5.57
N LYS A 264 15.75 3.85 5.04
CA LYS A 264 16.10 4.18 3.65
C LYS A 264 15.82 3.02 2.70
N PHE A 265 14.56 2.78 2.39
CA PHE A 265 14.16 1.58 1.65
C PHE A 265 14.68 1.52 0.22
N ASP A 266 14.77 2.63 -0.49
CA ASP A 266 15.28 2.64 -1.88
C ASP A 266 16.79 2.31 -1.91
N GLU A 267 17.61 2.96 -1.06
CA GLU A 267 19.03 2.61 -0.90
C GLU A 267 19.21 1.14 -0.48
N ALA A 268 18.35 0.64 0.43
CA ALA A 268 18.38 -0.76 0.85
C ALA A 268 17.96 -1.73 -0.27
N ALA A 269 17.00 -1.35 -1.14
CA ALA A 269 16.60 -2.13 -2.30
C ALA A 269 17.77 -2.32 -3.27
N ASP A 270 18.43 -1.22 -3.65
CA ASP A 270 19.57 -1.20 -4.56
C ASP A 270 20.77 -2.00 -4.01
N VAL A 271 21.00 -1.96 -2.70
CA VAL A 271 22.06 -2.76 -2.06
C VAL A 271 21.67 -4.24 -2.00
N ALA A 272 20.42 -4.58 -1.65
CA ALA A 272 19.94 -5.96 -1.61
C ALA A 272 19.96 -6.62 -2.99
N GLU A 273 19.59 -5.90 -4.05
CA GLU A 273 19.64 -6.41 -5.42
C GLU A 273 21.09 -6.66 -5.88
N ARG A 274 22.00 -5.71 -5.63
CA ARG A 274 23.43 -5.90 -5.91
C ARG A 274 24.02 -7.09 -5.14
N ALA A 275 23.63 -7.27 -3.87
CA ALA A 275 24.04 -8.41 -3.06
C ALA A 275 23.52 -9.74 -3.64
N GLY A 276 22.27 -9.76 -4.14
CA GLY A 276 21.68 -10.92 -4.80
C GLY A 276 22.40 -11.31 -6.09
N ARG A 277 22.60 -10.37 -7.00
CA ARG A 277 23.35 -10.61 -8.26
C ARG A 277 24.77 -11.12 -7.97
N ARG A 278 25.49 -10.47 -7.03
CA ARG A 278 26.85 -10.88 -6.64
C ARG A 278 26.87 -12.27 -5.99
N LEU A 279 25.84 -12.65 -5.26
CA LEU A 279 25.70 -14.00 -4.70
C LEU A 279 25.46 -15.06 -5.78
N GLU A 280 24.68 -14.74 -6.82
CA GLU A 280 24.49 -15.61 -7.99
C GLU A 280 25.82 -15.82 -8.75
N ASP A 281 26.56 -14.73 -9.03
CA ASP A 281 27.89 -14.80 -9.67
C ASP A 281 28.86 -15.69 -8.88
N VAL A 282 28.97 -15.49 -7.56
CA VAL A 282 29.89 -16.26 -6.70
C VAL A 282 29.44 -17.72 -6.59
N ARG A 283 28.13 -18.00 -6.56
CA ARG A 283 27.61 -19.38 -6.56
C ARG A 283 27.95 -20.11 -7.86
N GLU A 284 27.83 -19.46 -9.00
CA GLU A 284 28.16 -20.09 -10.29
C GLU A 284 29.67 -20.30 -10.45
N ALA A 285 30.49 -19.33 -10.04
CA ALA A 285 31.94 -19.49 -9.96
C ALA A 285 32.33 -20.66 -9.04
N TYR A 286 31.74 -20.76 -7.84
CA TYR A 286 32.01 -21.84 -6.90
C TYR A 286 31.63 -23.21 -7.47
N ARG A 287 30.45 -23.35 -8.10
CA ARG A 287 30.04 -24.59 -8.79
C ARG A 287 30.99 -25.00 -9.91
N SER A 288 31.45 -24.03 -10.71
CA SER A 288 32.46 -24.27 -11.75
C SER A 288 33.76 -24.81 -11.14
N LEU A 289 34.21 -24.25 -10.00
CA LEU A 289 35.41 -24.69 -9.29
C LEU A 289 35.25 -26.09 -8.69
N VAL A 290 34.11 -26.42 -8.08
CA VAL A 290 33.85 -27.78 -7.56
C VAL A 290 33.97 -28.83 -8.68
N LEU A 291 33.48 -28.52 -9.89
CA LEU A 291 33.64 -29.38 -11.06
C LEU A 291 35.10 -29.42 -11.57
N ARG A 292 35.82 -28.29 -11.62
CA ARG A 292 37.24 -28.27 -12.01
C ARG A 292 38.11 -29.04 -11.02
N ARG A 293 37.86 -28.91 -9.71
CA ARG A 293 38.55 -29.65 -8.65
C ARG A 293 38.39 -31.15 -8.89
N ARG A 294 37.16 -31.62 -9.08
CA ARG A 294 36.88 -33.03 -9.40
C ARG A 294 37.60 -33.50 -10.67
N ASN A 295 37.56 -32.73 -11.75
CA ASN A 295 38.25 -33.08 -13.00
C ASN A 295 39.79 -33.14 -12.83
N ALA A 296 40.35 -32.35 -11.92
CA ALA A 296 41.77 -32.39 -11.58
C ALA A 296 42.12 -33.59 -10.67
N GLU A 297 41.27 -33.88 -9.68
CA GLU A 297 41.34 -35.08 -8.83
C GLU A 297 41.27 -36.37 -9.68
N ASP A 298 40.32 -36.46 -10.60
CA ASP A 298 40.13 -37.60 -11.50
C ASP A 298 41.34 -37.80 -12.44
N ALA A 299 41.94 -36.71 -12.95
CA ALA A 299 43.13 -36.75 -13.81
C ALA A 299 44.41 -37.16 -13.05
N ILE A 300 44.59 -36.69 -11.81
CA ILE A 300 45.66 -37.15 -10.91
C ILE A 300 45.51 -38.65 -10.65
N ALA A 301 44.31 -39.09 -10.26
CA ALA A 301 44.03 -40.49 -9.98
C ALA A 301 44.19 -41.38 -11.22
N GLU A 302 43.99 -40.85 -12.44
CA GLU A 302 44.27 -41.57 -13.69
C GLU A 302 45.78 -41.73 -13.94
N ALA A 303 46.57 -40.67 -13.76
CA ALA A 303 48.03 -40.74 -13.87
C ALA A 303 48.65 -41.72 -12.86
N GLU A 304 48.15 -41.72 -11.63
CA GLU A 304 48.58 -42.64 -10.57
C GLU A 304 48.18 -44.10 -10.85
N ARG A 305 46.99 -44.33 -11.44
CA ARG A 305 46.59 -45.67 -11.91
C ARG A 305 47.48 -46.21 -13.04
N TRP A 306 48.15 -45.33 -13.78
CA TRP A 306 49.16 -45.70 -14.77
C TRP A 306 50.57 -45.87 -14.19
N GLY A 307 50.76 -45.63 -12.89
CA GLY A 307 52.04 -45.79 -12.18
C GLY A 307 52.92 -44.54 -12.17
N PHE A 308 52.44 -43.38 -12.62
CA PHE A 308 53.21 -42.14 -12.61
C PHE A 308 53.17 -41.45 -11.24
N ASP A 309 54.28 -40.82 -10.83
CA ASP A 309 54.30 -39.92 -9.68
C ASP A 309 53.58 -38.59 -10.01
N ALA A 310 52.56 -38.25 -9.22
CA ALA A 310 51.75 -37.05 -9.35
C ALA A 310 51.88 -36.08 -8.14
N GLN A 311 52.99 -36.16 -7.38
CA GLN A 311 53.29 -35.25 -6.26
C GLN A 311 53.16 -33.75 -6.63
N GLU A 312 53.72 -33.34 -7.78
CA GLU A 312 53.68 -31.93 -8.21
C GLU A 312 52.24 -31.46 -8.56
N PRO A 313 51.47 -32.16 -9.42
CA PRO A 313 50.04 -31.88 -9.59
C PRO A 313 49.23 -31.84 -8.27
N ARG A 314 49.50 -32.75 -7.32
CA ARG A 314 48.87 -32.75 -6.00
C ARG A 314 49.21 -31.50 -5.17
N ALA A 315 50.45 -31.01 -5.23
CA ALA A 315 50.84 -29.77 -4.55
C ALA A 315 50.09 -28.57 -5.14
N VAL A 316 50.05 -28.42 -6.47
CA VAL A 316 49.30 -27.34 -7.15
C VAL A 316 47.80 -27.43 -6.85
N LEU A 317 47.23 -28.65 -6.79
CA LEU A 317 45.82 -28.83 -6.42
C LEU A 317 45.53 -28.38 -4.99
N LYS A 318 46.43 -28.69 -4.05
CA LYS A 318 46.29 -28.28 -2.64
C LYS A 318 46.29 -26.76 -2.51
N ASP A 319 47.19 -26.07 -3.22
CA ASP A 319 47.22 -24.60 -3.25
C ASP A 319 45.94 -24.02 -3.90
N ALA A 320 45.43 -24.66 -4.96
CA ALA A 320 44.16 -24.28 -5.59
C ALA A 320 42.96 -24.43 -4.65
N VAL A 321 42.93 -25.50 -3.83
CA VAL A 321 41.91 -25.71 -2.81
C VAL A 321 42.00 -24.65 -1.70
N GLN A 322 43.19 -24.30 -1.23
CA GLN A 322 43.37 -23.21 -0.26
C GLN A 322 42.92 -21.85 -0.80
N LEU A 323 43.14 -21.57 -2.09
CA LEU A 323 42.61 -20.38 -2.74
C LEU A 323 41.08 -20.39 -2.79
N MET A 324 40.47 -21.53 -3.11
CA MET A 324 39.01 -21.70 -3.13
C MET A 324 38.39 -21.55 -1.73
N GLU A 325 38.97 -22.17 -0.70
CA GLU A 325 38.58 -22.02 0.72
C GLU A 325 38.78 -20.58 1.22
N GLY A 326 39.76 -19.86 0.68
CA GLY A 326 39.96 -18.43 0.92
C GLY A 326 38.98 -17.51 0.18
N GLY A 327 38.08 -18.05 -0.65
CA GLY A 327 37.14 -17.29 -1.49
C GLY A 327 37.77 -16.65 -2.74
N ARG A 328 39.03 -16.96 -3.07
CA ARG A 328 39.74 -16.46 -4.26
C ARG A 328 39.43 -17.31 -5.50
N CYS A 329 38.17 -17.28 -5.90
CA CYS A 329 37.66 -18.11 -6.99
C CYS A 329 38.39 -17.89 -8.32
N ASP A 330 38.70 -16.63 -8.65
CA ASP A 330 39.37 -16.24 -9.91
C ASP A 330 40.79 -16.80 -10.02
N ASP A 331 41.49 -16.97 -8.89
CA ASP A 331 42.84 -17.54 -8.84
C ASP A 331 42.84 -19.08 -8.75
N ALA A 332 41.84 -19.66 -8.09
CA ALA A 332 41.72 -21.11 -7.91
C ALA A 332 41.47 -21.85 -9.24
N GLY A 333 40.65 -21.28 -10.12
CA GLY A 333 40.26 -21.91 -11.40
C GLY A 333 41.45 -22.21 -12.32
N PRO A 334 42.30 -21.21 -12.65
CA PRO A 334 43.50 -21.42 -13.45
C PRO A 334 44.45 -22.47 -12.85
N ARG A 335 44.58 -22.54 -11.52
CA ARG A 335 45.41 -23.54 -10.83
C ARG A 335 44.85 -24.95 -10.95
N MET A 336 43.53 -25.13 -10.85
CA MET A 336 42.90 -26.44 -11.09
C MET A 336 43.05 -26.89 -12.56
N ASP A 337 42.99 -25.95 -13.51
CA ASP A 337 43.25 -26.23 -14.93
C ASP A 337 44.73 -26.54 -15.21
N GLU A 338 45.66 -25.87 -14.53
CA GLU A 338 47.10 -26.17 -14.52
C GLU A 338 47.37 -27.58 -13.98
N THR A 339 46.84 -27.92 -12.81
CA THR A 339 46.91 -29.29 -12.23
C THR A 339 46.43 -30.34 -13.23
N ARG A 340 45.27 -30.15 -13.84
CA ARG A 340 44.68 -31.11 -14.78
C ARG A 340 45.57 -31.31 -16.00
N ARG A 341 46.11 -30.22 -16.57
CA ARG A 341 47.04 -30.28 -17.72
C ARG A 341 48.36 -30.95 -17.33
N ALA A 342 48.91 -30.65 -16.16
CA ALA A 342 50.14 -31.26 -15.66
C ALA A 342 49.95 -32.79 -15.48
N ALA A 343 48.88 -33.22 -14.83
CA ALA A 343 48.57 -34.64 -14.63
C ALA A 343 48.37 -35.39 -15.97
N GLN A 344 47.68 -34.79 -16.94
CA GLN A 344 47.52 -35.36 -18.29
C GLN A 344 48.86 -35.39 -19.05
N GLY A 345 49.68 -34.35 -18.91
CA GLY A 345 50.99 -34.21 -19.54
C GLY A 345 52.01 -35.26 -19.11
N LEU A 346 51.92 -35.80 -17.88
CA LEU A 346 52.80 -36.87 -17.38
C LEU A 346 52.90 -38.07 -18.33
N ARG A 347 51.80 -38.42 -19.01
CA ARG A 347 51.80 -39.52 -19.98
C ARG A 347 52.50 -39.16 -21.29
N GLU A 348 52.42 -37.91 -21.71
CA GLU A 348 53.06 -37.42 -22.93
C GLU A 348 54.56 -37.21 -22.72
N THR A 349 54.96 -36.65 -21.57
CA THR A 349 56.37 -36.56 -21.17
C THR A 349 56.98 -37.94 -21.04
N HIS A 350 56.34 -38.91 -20.36
CA HIS A 350 56.85 -40.28 -20.30
C HIS A 350 57.06 -40.92 -21.68
N LYS A 351 56.07 -40.79 -22.59
CA LYS A 351 56.22 -41.30 -23.97
C LYS A 351 57.35 -40.62 -24.73
N ALA A 352 57.46 -39.30 -24.64
CA ALA A 352 58.51 -38.53 -25.31
C ALA A 352 59.90 -38.88 -24.76
N THR A 353 60.04 -39.02 -23.45
CA THR A 353 61.30 -39.43 -22.80
C THR A 353 61.68 -40.86 -23.16
N ALA A 354 60.72 -41.81 -23.15
CA ALA A 354 60.96 -43.18 -23.62
C ALA A 354 61.39 -43.24 -25.10
N ALA A 355 60.73 -42.46 -25.97
CA ALA A 355 61.10 -42.36 -27.37
C ALA A 355 62.50 -41.74 -27.56
N ARG A 356 62.85 -40.71 -26.77
CA ARG A 356 64.17 -40.08 -26.77
C ARG A 356 65.27 -41.03 -26.27
N ILE A 357 65.02 -41.81 -25.21
CA ILE A 357 65.91 -42.90 -24.77
C ILE A 357 66.17 -43.88 -25.91
N GLN A 358 65.12 -44.33 -26.61
CA GLN A 358 65.23 -45.30 -27.69
C GLN A 358 65.95 -44.72 -28.92
N ALA A 359 65.73 -43.44 -29.24
CA ALA A 359 66.51 -42.72 -30.26
C ALA A 359 67.99 -42.61 -29.87
N MET A 360 68.28 -42.21 -28.62
CA MET A 360 69.65 -42.11 -28.09
C MET A 360 70.38 -43.45 -28.15
N ARG A 361 69.73 -44.57 -27.77
CA ARG A 361 70.26 -45.93 -27.94
C ARG A 361 70.62 -46.24 -29.38
N THR A 362 69.79 -45.81 -30.33
CA THR A 362 70.02 -46.04 -31.76
C THR A 362 71.25 -45.26 -32.23
N SER A 363 71.39 -43.99 -31.84
CA SER A 363 72.55 -43.16 -32.18
C SER A 363 73.84 -43.66 -31.53
N VAL A 364 73.80 -44.09 -30.26
CA VAL A 364 74.97 -44.67 -29.57
C VAL A 364 75.38 -46.02 -30.16
N ALA A 365 74.42 -46.85 -30.58
CA ALA A 365 74.71 -48.09 -31.29
C ALA A 365 75.42 -47.85 -32.64
N ALA A 366 75.11 -46.74 -33.34
CA ALA A 366 75.83 -46.31 -34.54
C ALA A 366 77.23 -45.74 -34.21
N MET A 367 77.34 -44.89 -33.17
CA MET A 367 78.61 -44.34 -32.67
C MET A 367 79.62 -45.42 -32.27
N ARG A 368 79.14 -46.57 -31.77
CA ARG A 368 79.97 -47.71 -31.31
C ARG A 368 80.99 -48.22 -32.34
N ALA A 369 80.79 -47.93 -33.62
CA ALA A 369 81.72 -48.26 -34.71
C ALA A 369 82.83 -47.21 -34.90
N THR A 370 82.64 -45.98 -34.39
CA THR A 370 83.49 -44.81 -34.60
C THR A 370 84.26 -44.42 -33.34
N ASP A 371 83.59 -44.40 -32.18
CA ASP A 371 84.22 -44.23 -30.85
C ASP A 371 83.59 -45.22 -29.86
N ARG A 372 84.43 -46.07 -29.28
CA ARG A 372 84.02 -47.15 -28.37
C ARG A 372 84.02 -46.75 -26.90
N VAL A 373 84.70 -45.66 -26.55
CA VAL A 373 84.79 -45.15 -25.17
C VAL A 373 83.62 -44.21 -24.91
N ALA A 374 83.41 -43.22 -25.79
CA ALA A 374 82.27 -42.30 -25.70
C ALA A 374 80.92 -43.04 -25.73
N ALA A 375 80.80 -44.07 -26.58
CA ALA A 375 79.60 -44.91 -26.63
C ALA A 375 79.34 -45.69 -25.32
N GLY A 376 80.39 -46.16 -24.64
CA GLY A 376 80.26 -46.86 -23.35
C GLY A 376 79.79 -45.94 -22.21
N GLU A 377 80.29 -44.70 -22.18
CA GLU A 377 79.84 -43.69 -21.20
C GLU A 377 78.40 -43.24 -21.48
N ALA A 378 78.04 -43.03 -22.75
CA ALA A 378 76.67 -42.71 -23.15
C ALA A 378 75.68 -43.86 -22.83
N GLU A 379 76.06 -45.12 -23.04
CA GLU A 379 75.26 -46.28 -22.61
C GLU A 379 75.02 -46.31 -21.09
N GLY A 380 76.04 -46.00 -20.29
CA GLY A 380 75.92 -45.91 -18.83
C GLY A 380 75.00 -44.78 -18.35
N LEU A 381 74.95 -43.66 -19.07
CA LEU A 381 74.03 -42.55 -18.81
C LEU A 381 72.60 -42.88 -19.25
N ILE A 382 72.43 -43.54 -20.40
CA ILE A 382 71.12 -44.00 -20.89
C ILE A 382 70.50 -45.03 -19.91
N ALA A 383 71.28 -46.00 -19.44
CA ALA A 383 70.78 -47.01 -18.49
C ALA A 383 70.34 -46.37 -17.15
N LYS A 384 71.03 -45.32 -16.68
CA LYS A 384 70.57 -44.52 -15.53
C LYS A 384 69.30 -43.73 -15.84
N ALA A 385 69.20 -43.14 -17.04
CA ALA A 385 68.01 -42.44 -17.48
C ALA A 385 66.79 -43.36 -17.57
N GLU A 386 66.97 -44.63 -17.95
CA GLU A 386 65.90 -45.64 -17.97
C GLU A 386 65.41 -46.00 -16.57
N ALA A 387 66.30 -46.31 -15.64
CA ALA A 387 65.92 -46.54 -14.24
C ALA A 387 65.20 -45.32 -13.64
N LEU A 388 65.68 -44.11 -13.93
CA LEU A 388 65.04 -42.86 -13.51
C LEU A 388 63.69 -42.60 -14.22
N LEU A 389 63.46 -43.14 -15.41
CA LEU A 389 62.17 -43.08 -16.11
C LEU A 389 61.16 -44.05 -15.47
N GLU A 390 61.59 -45.27 -15.13
CA GLU A 390 60.77 -46.24 -14.38
C GLU A 390 60.42 -45.72 -12.97
N GLU A 391 61.33 -44.98 -12.32
CA GLU A 391 61.07 -44.23 -11.07
C GLU A 391 60.18 -42.97 -11.27
N GLY A 392 59.82 -42.61 -12.51
CA GLY A 392 59.03 -41.39 -12.81
C GLY A 392 59.77 -40.07 -12.63
N ARG A 393 61.10 -40.09 -12.48
CA ARG A 393 61.95 -38.93 -12.14
C ARG A 393 62.43 -38.19 -13.40
N TYR A 394 61.47 -37.68 -14.18
CA TYR A 394 61.70 -37.09 -15.51
C TYR A 394 62.81 -36.04 -15.58
N ARG A 395 62.97 -35.19 -14.56
CA ARG A 395 64.03 -34.16 -14.53
C ARG A 395 65.43 -34.78 -14.45
N ALA A 396 65.64 -35.73 -13.54
CA ALA A 396 66.92 -36.41 -13.40
C ALA A 396 67.20 -37.33 -14.61
N CYS A 397 66.13 -37.90 -15.20
CA CYS A 397 66.22 -38.60 -16.48
C CYS A 397 66.71 -37.65 -17.59
N ASP A 398 66.09 -36.47 -17.76
CA ASP A 398 66.48 -35.50 -18.78
C ASP A 398 67.90 -34.97 -18.58
N GLU A 399 68.34 -34.72 -17.35
CA GLU A 399 69.73 -34.34 -17.05
C GLU A 399 70.74 -35.41 -17.55
N ASN A 400 70.47 -36.71 -17.33
CA ASN A 400 71.31 -37.78 -17.88
C ASN A 400 71.22 -37.85 -19.42
N LEU A 401 70.05 -37.62 -20.00
CA LEU A 401 69.85 -37.61 -21.46
C LEU A 401 70.49 -36.38 -22.13
N GLN A 402 70.57 -35.24 -21.46
CA GLN A 402 71.27 -34.05 -21.95
C GLN A 402 72.78 -34.33 -22.01
N ILE A 403 73.37 -34.88 -20.94
CA ILE A 403 74.78 -35.27 -20.91
C ILE A 403 75.08 -36.33 -22.00
N ALA A 404 74.24 -37.36 -22.12
CA ALA A 404 74.37 -38.35 -23.19
C ALA A 404 74.24 -37.74 -24.60
N SER A 405 73.39 -36.72 -24.77
CA SER A 405 73.26 -36.01 -26.07
C SER A 405 74.44 -35.11 -26.38
N LEU A 406 75.12 -34.52 -25.40
CA LEU A 406 76.34 -33.73 -25.64
C LEU A 406 77.47 -34.61 -26.19
N LEU A 407 77.60 -35.84 -25.69
CA LEU A 407 78.52 -36.85 -26.26
C LEU A 407 78.20 -37.21 -27.72
N LEU A 408 76.99 -36.93 -28.21
CA LEU A 408 76.52 -37.20 -29.58
C LEU A 408 76.56 -35.96 -30.50
N VAL A 409 76.27 -34.76 -29.98
CA VAL A 409 76.03 -33.54 -30.75
C VAL A 409 77.30 -32.86 -31.28
N ASP A 410 78.48 -33.13 -30.69
CA ASP A 410 79.78 -32.65 -31.19
C ASP A 410 80.12 -33.13 -32.63
N LEU A 411 79.25 -33.93 -33.26
CA LEU A 411 79.38 -34.46 -34.62
C LEU A 411 78.29 -34.00 -35.62
N GLU A 412 77.14 -33.46 -35.19
CA GLU A 412 75.97 -33.26 -36.07
C GLU A 412 75.73 -31.83 -36.58
N ALA A 413 76.53 -30.84 -36.19
CA ALA A 413 76.34 -29.41 -36.52
C ALA A 413 76.63 -29.03 -38.01
N ALA A 414 76.42 -29.94 -38.97
CA ALA A 414 76.93 -29.85 -40.34
C ALA A 414 75.90 -29.62 -41.48
N GLY A 415 74.57 -29.48 -41.26
CA GLY A 415 73.65 -29.24 -42.40
C GLY A 415 72.13 -28.92 -42.21
N HIS A 416 71.78 -27.61 -42.23
CA HIS A 416 70.72 -26.89 -43.01
C HIS A 416 69.16 -27.19 -42.92
N PRO A 417 68.23 -26.25 -43.34
CA PRO A 417 66.86 -26.05 -42.74
C PRO A 417 65.57 -25.73 -43.63
N ALA A 418 64.39 -25.55 -42.98
CA ALA A 418 63.20 -24.61 -43.22
C ALA A 418 61.95 -24.85 -44.18
N ALA A 419 60.71 -24.39 -43.80
CA ALA A 419 59.50 -23.99 -44.65
C ALA A 419 58.16 -23.51 -43.91
N ASP A 420 57.16 -22.84 -44.58
CA ASP A 420 55.91 -22.13 -44.06
C ASP A 420 54.68 -21.92 -45.05
N PRO A 421 53.36 -21.93 -44.62
CA PRO A 421 52.21 -21.17 -45.29
C PRO A 421 50.85 -20.82 -44.53
N GLY A 422 50.00 -19.82 -44.95
CA GLY A 422 48.52 -19.72 -44.60
C GLY A 422 47.65 -18.43 -44.94
N ARG A 423 46.31 -18.51 -45.21
CA ARG A 423 45.40 -17.36 -45.66
C ARG A 423 43.86 -17.53 -45.44
N GLY A 424 43.05 -16.45 -45.23
CA GLY A 424 41.58 -16.42 -45.53
C GLY A 424 40.65 -15.42 -44.75
N PHE A 425 39.82 -14.60 -45.43
CA PHE A 425 38.78 -13.71 -44.81
C PHE A 425 37.71 -13.23 -45.84
N ALA A 426 36.49 -13.78 -45.83
CA ALA A 426 35.47 -13.48 -46.87
C ALA A 426 33.99 -13.54 -46.41
N SER A 427 33.70 -13.27 -45.13
CA SER A 427 32.39 -13.54 -44.51
C SER A 427 31.72 -12.33 -43.82
N LEU A 428 32.14 -11.09 -44.10
CA LEU A 428 31.82 -9.92 -43.25
C LEU A 428 31.18 -8.70 -43.95
N LEU A 429 30.65 -8.84 -45.17
CA LEU A 429 29.96 -7.75 -45.88
C LEU A 429 28.63 -8.16 -46.51
N GLN A 430 27.71 -8.69 -45.69
CA GLN A 430 26.30 -8.90 -46.07
C GLN A 430 25.33 -8.50 -44.94
N ALA A 431 25.56 -7.34 -44.32
CA ALA A 431 24.71 -6.80 -43.26
C ALA A 431 24.64 -5.27 -43.29
N ALA A 432 23.73 -4.69 -44.10
CA ALA A 432 23.18 -3.34 -43.90
C ALA A 432 22.12 -2.98 -44.98
N ARG A 433 20.84 -2.85 -44.59
CA ARG A 433 19.85 -1.87 -45.12
C ARG A 433 18.52 -1.95 -44.33
N ALA A 434 18.13 -0.84 -43.72
CA ALA A 434 16.94 -0.63 -42.87
C ALA A 434 15.88 0.22 -43.64
N VAL A 435 14.54 0.03 -43.53
CA VAL A 435 13.53 0.36 -42.47
C VAL A 435 13.22 1.88 -42.32
N GLN A 436 11.91 2.23 -42.25
CA GLN A 436 11.32 3.58 -42.15
C GLN A 436 10.38 3.75 -40.91
N PRO A 437 10.09 4.99 -40.42
CA PRO A 437 9.41 5.25 -39.12
C PRO A 437 7.90 5.63 -39.15
N THR A 438 7.27 5.72 -37.97
CA THR A 438 5.81 5.99 -37.74
C THR A 438 5.53 7.05 -36.63
N CYS A 439 4.24 7.34 -36.35
CA CYS A 439 3.77 8.43 -35.47
C CYS A 439 4.05 8.22 -33.97
N PRO A 440 4.70 9.17 -33.27
CA PRO A 440 5.11 9.00 -31.88
C PRO A 440 4.00 9.12 -30.82
N THR A 441 2.78 9.56 -31.17
CA THR A 441 1.68 9.73 -30.19
C THR A 441 0.66 8.59 -30.19
N CYS A 442 0.54 7.85 -31.29
CA CYS A 442 -0.42 6.73 -31.42
C CYS A 442 0.14 5.49 -32.14
N GLY A 443 1.41 5.49 -32.56
CA GLY A 443 2.07 4.38 -33.26
C GLY A 443 1.65 4.17 -34.72
N GLY A 444 0.56 4.80 -35.19
CA GLY A 444 0.07 4.69 -36.56
C GLY A 444 0.99 5.35 -37.60
N PRO A 445 0.82 5.06 -38.90
CA PRO A 445 1.56 5.76 -39.95
C PRO A 445 1.24 7.27 -39.91
N LEU A 446 2.27 8.11 -39.97
CA LEU A 446 2.10 9.54 -40.22
C LEU A 446 1.62 9.72 -41.67
N SER A 447 0.67 10.62 -41.89
CA SER A 447 0.53 11.26 -43.20
C SER A 447 1.81 12.05 -43.51
N ASN A 448 2.14 12.26 -44.78
CA ASN A 448 3.34 13.00 -45.19
C ASN A 448 3.39 14.44 -44.65
N ASP A 449 2.25 14.94 -44.14
CA ASP A 449 2.04 16.30 -43.64
C ASP A 449 2.05 16.35 -42.09
N GLY A 450 2.27 15.20 -41.43
CA GLY A 450 2.59 15.11 -39.99
C GLY A 450 1.42 15.13 -39.00
N THR A 451 0.15 15.08 -39.45
CA THR A 451 -1.03 15.24 -38.59
C THR A 451 -1.81 13.95 -38.33
N CYS A 452 -2.20 13.72 -37.07
CA CYS A 452 -2.93 12.53 -36.64
C CYS A 452 -4.45 12.82 -36.49
N LEU A 453 -5.28 12.04 -37.20
CA LEU A 453 -6.72 12.29 -37.40
C LEU A 453 -7.63 11.98 -36.19
N THR A 454 -7.10 11.61 -35.02
CA THR A 454 -7.87 10.97 -33.94
C THR A 454 -8.24 11.90 -32.77
N CYS A 455 -7.88 13.20 -32.80
CA CYS A 455 -7.69 13.98 -31.56
C CYS A 455 -8.49 15.31 -31.41
N SER A 456 -9.70 15.49 -31.98
CA SER A 456 -10.39 16.81 -31.94
C SER A 456 -11.93 16.83 -31.73
N THR A 457 -12.34 17.25 -30.52
CA THR A 457 -13.44 18.21 -30.12
C THR A 457 -14.95 17.87 -30.13
N LEU A 458 -15.64 18.25 -29.02
CA LEU A 458 -17.09 18.46 -28.70
C LEU A 458 -17.20 19.01 -27.22
N PRO A 459 -18.35 19.40 -26.57
CA PRO A 459 -19.71 19.90 -26.95
C PRO A 459 -20.22 21.13 -26.10
N GLU A 460 -21.52 21.52 -26.17
CA GLU A 460 -22.24 22.45 -25.22
C GLU A 460 -23.77 22.12 -25.04
N PRO A 461 -24.46 22.53 -23.93
CA PRO A 461 -25.93 22.41 -23.73
C PRO A 461 -26.70 23.69 -23.23
N GLU A 462 -28.05 23.70 -23.32
CA GLU A 462 -28.95 24.84 -22.98
C GLU A 462 -29.82 24.67 -21.69
N ASN A 463 -30.52 25.76 -21.28
CA ASN A 463 -31.19 26.00 -19.97
C ASN A 463 -32.72 25.76 -19.90
N VAL A 464 -33.29 25.75 -18.68
CA VAL A 464 -34.73 25.55 -18.36
C VAL A 464 -35.28 26.65 -17.41
N PRO A 465 -36.52 27.18 -17.59
CA PRO A 465 -37.07 28.28 -16.77
C PRO A 465 -37.95 27.88 -15.56
N THR A 466 -38.28 28.86 -14.70
CA THR A 466 -38.75 28.72 -13.30
C THR A 466 -40.25 28.99 -13.02
N VAL A 467 -40.77 28.50 -11.88
CA VAL A 467 -42.18 28.57 -11.43
C VAL A 467 -42.37 29.47 -10.18
N SER A 468 -43.60 29.98 -9.95
CA SER A 468 -43.98 31.03 -8.98
C SER A 468 -43.72 30.73 -7.47
N PRO A 469 -43.29 31.72 -6.65
CA PRO A 469 -42.88 31.51 -5.24
C PRO A 469 -44.01 31.31 -4.22
N ILE A 470 -45.22 31.80 -4.50
CA ILE A 470 -46.30 31.82 -3.48
C ILE A 470 -46.87 30.41 -3.23
N ALA A 471 -46.97 29.59 -4.29
CA ALA A 471 -47.34 28.18 -4.18
C ALA A 471 -46.27 27.38 -3.42
N GLN A 472 -44.99 27.72 -3.55
CA GLN A 472 -43.90 27.07 -2.82
C GLN A 472 -43.98 27.31 -1.30
N ALA A 473 -44.40 28.49 -0.85
CA ALA A 473 -44.43 28.83 0.57
C ALA A 473 -45.54 28.06 1.35
N VAL A 474 -46.76 28.01 0.82
CA VAL A 474 -47.89 27.28 1.45
C VAL A 474 -47.63 25.77 1.46
N GLU A 475 -47.11 25.25 0.35
CA GLU A 475 -46.68 23.86 0.25
C GLU A 475 -45.48 23.58 1.16
N GLY A 476 -44.57 24.53 1.35
CA GLY A 476 -43.43 24.44 2.27
C GLY A 476 -43.87 24.22 3.72
N ALA A 477 -44.83 24.99 4.23
CA ALA A 477 -45.35 24.82 5.59
C ALA A 477 -46.05 23.46 5.81
N ARG A 478 -46.77 22.96 4.78
CA ARG A 478 -47.39 21.62 4.83
C ARG A 478 -46.34 20.51 4.76
N LYS A 479 -45.32 20.65 3.91
CA LYS A 479 -44.18 19.74 3.82
C LYS A 479 -43.44 19.65 5.14
N VAL A 480 -43.12 20.78 5.79
CA VAL A 480 -42.48 20.83 7.12
C VAL A 480 -43.22 19.96 8.14
N LEU A 481 -44.55 20.11 8.26
CA LEU A 481 -45.35 19.29 9.18
C LEU A 481 -45.40 17.80 8.78
N ALA A 482 -45.54 17.50 7.49
CA ALA A 482 -45.55 16.13 6.96
C ALA A 482 -44.16 15.45 6.94
N GLU A 483 -43.09 16.22 7.09
CA GLU A 483 -41.71 15.74 7.13
C GLU A 483 -41.30 15.46 8.58
N ILE A 484 -41.68 16.31 9.55
CA ILE A 484 -41.60 15.98 10.99
C ILE A 484 -42.27 14.64 11.28
N GLY A 485 -43.49 14.41 10.76
CA GLY A 485 -44.21 13.15 10.96
C GLY A 485 -43.61 11.93 10.23
N ARG A 486 -42.79 12.12 9.18
CA ARG A 486 -42.09 11.03 8.48
C ARG A 486 -40.74 10.72 9.13
N GLU A 487 -39.99 11.77 9.49
CA GLU A 487 -38.78 11.65 10.31
C GLU A 487 -39.09 10.94 11.63
N ASP A 488 -40.27 11.17 12.24
CA ASP A 488 -40.68 10.45 13.45
C ASP A 488 -40.75 8.93 13.29
N ARG A 489 -41.36 8.44 12.20
CA ARG A 489 -41.44 6.99 11.95
C ARG A 489 -40.06 6.41 11.62
N ALA A 490 -39.31 7.09 10.72
CA ALA A 490 -37.98 6.64 10.31
C ALA A 490 -36.95 6.69 11.46
N LEU A 491 -37.04 7.67 12.36
CA LEU A 491 -36.15 7.78 13.52
C LEU A 491 -36.47 6.70 14.56
N MET A 492 -37.75 6.36 14.79
CA MET A 492 -38.11 5.27 15.71
C MET A 492 -37.62 3.91 15.18
N GLU A 493 -37.73 3.66 13.88
CA GLU A 493 -37.17 2.47 13.22
C GLU A 493 -35.63 2.45 13.29
N ALA A 494 -34.97 3.59 13.06
CA ALA A 494 -33.51 3.72 13.15
C ALA A 494 -32.97 3.67 14.59
N VAL A 495 -33.73 4.14 15.59
CA VAL A 495 -33.39 4.02 17.02
C VAL A 495 -33.46 2.55 17.43
N ALA A 496 -34.53 1.83 17.06
CA ALA A 496 -34.62 0.38 17.30
C ALA A 496 -33.42 -0.38 16.71
N ALA A 497 -33.03 -0.07 15.48
CA ALA A 497 -31.89 -0.72 14.82
C ALA A 497 -30.48 -0.26 15.30
N SER A 498 -30.37 0.85 16.04
CA SER A 498 -29.07 1.41 16.47
C SER A 498 -28.74 1.25 17.95
N VAL A 499 -29.72 0.86 18.78
CA VAL A 499 -29.50 0.49 20.19
C VAL A 499 -28.72 -0.83 20.34
N GLU A 500 -28.57 -1.61 19.28
CA GLU A 500 -27.92 -2.93 19.32
C GLU A 500 -26.43 -2.94 18.91
N ALA A 501 -25.87 -1.84 18.39
CA ALA A 501 -24.52 -1.83 17.80
C ALA A 501 -23.67 -0.58 18.09
N CYS A 502 -22.38 -0.78 18.31
CA CYS A 502 -21.37 0.26 18.56
C CYS A 502 -21.26 1.26 17.40
N ALA A 503 -21.43 2.55 17.70
CA ALA A 503 -21.42 3.60 16.68
C ALA A 503 -20.07 3.83 15.98
N MET A 504 -18.96 3.26 16.48
CA MET A 504 -17.63 3.36 15.87
C MET A 504 -17.17 2.07 15.16
N CYS A 505 -17.64 0.88 15.55
CA CYS A 505 -17.15 -0.39 14.99
C CYS A 505 -18.22 -1.44 14.67
N GLY A 506 -19.51 -1.16 14.90
CA GLY A 506 -20.61 -2.11 14.66
C GLY A 506 -20.70 -3.30 15.61
N GLY A 507 -19.70 -3.54 16.46
CA GLY A 507 -19.72 -4.62 17.47
C GLY A 507 -20.74 -4.40 18.60
N PRO A 508 -21.10 -5.44 19.35
CA PRO A 508 -22.13 -5.36 20.40
C PRO A 508 -21.78 -4.35 21.49
N LEU A 509 -22.81 -3.70 22.03
CA LEU A 509 -22.70 -2.72 23.11
C LEU A 509 -22.63 -3.39 24.49
N ALA A 510 -22.02 -2.68 25.44
CA ALA A 510 -21.88 -3.11 26.83
C ALA A 510 -22.73 -2.20 27.74
N GLY A 511 -24.06 -2.32 27.65
CA GLY A 511 -25.02 -1.46 28.34
C GLY A 511 -25.50 -0.27 27.48
N GLU A 512 -26.00 0.78 28.13
CA GLU A 512 -26.62 1.97 27.50
C GLU A 512 -25.63 2.93 26.79
N ASP A 513 -24.38 2.51 26.60
CA ASP A 513 -23.34 3.32 25.98
C ASP A 513 -23.39 3.27 24.45
N VAL A 514 -23.07 4.39 23.79
CA VAL A 514 -23.07 4.50 22.31
C VAL A 514 -21.83 3.86 21.67
N LEU A 515 -20.85 3.48 22.48
CA LEU A 515 -19.55 2.94 22.09
C LEU A 515 -19.22 1.70 22.95
N CYS A 516 -18.74 0.62 22.32
CA CYS A 516 -18.25 -0.53 23.07
C CYS A 516 -16.97 -0.19 23.86
N GLY A 517 -16.67 -0.95 24.91
CA GLY A 517 -15.57 -0.64 25.85
C GLY A 517 -14.18 -0.42 25.19
N LYS A 518 -13.87 -1.16 24.10
CA LYS A 518 -12.64 -0.93 23.31
C LYS A 518 -12.63 0.46 22.65
N CYS A 519 -13.75 0.88 22.07
CA CYS A 519 -13.87 2.17 21.39
C CYS A 519 -13.87 3.34 22.38
N GLN A 520 -14.46 3.17 23.57
CA GLN A 520 -14.41 4.19 24.63
C GLN A 520 -12.98 4.48 25.10
N ALA A 521 -12.15 3.44 25.27
CA ALA A 521 -10.75 3.59 25.69
C ALA A 521 -9.94 4.44 24.68
N THR A 522 -10.18 4.23 23.38
CA THR A 522 -9.53 4.99 22.30
C THR A 522 -9.93 6.47 22.29
N VAL A 523 -11.20 6.80 22.51
CA VAL A 523 -11.68 8.21 22.56
C VAL A 523 -11.21 8.92 23.83
N ARG A 524 -11.13 8.21 24.96
CA ARG A 524 -10.75 8.80 26.26
C ARG A 524 -9.25 8.96 26.48
N GLY A 525 -8.42 8.69 25.47
CA GLY A 525 -6.99 9.05 25.48
C GLY A 525 -6.20 8.49 26.67
N ARG A 526 -6.43 7.24 27.05
CA ARG A 526 -5.52 6.51 27.96
C ARG A 526 -4.44 5.81 27.12
N GLY A 527 -3.18 6.10 27.44
CA GLY A 527 -1.99 5.54 26.79
C GLY A 527 -1.75 4.07 27.08
#